data_AF-A0A6P8BPD4-F1
#
_entry.id   AF-A0A6P8BPD4-F1
#
_cell.length_a   1.000
_cell.length_b   1.000
_cell.length_c   1.000
_cell.angle_alpha   90.00
_cell.angle_beta   90.00
_cell.angle_gamma   90.00
#
_symmetry.space_group_name_H-M   'P 1'
#
loop_
_entity.id
_entity.type
_entity.pdbx_description
1 polymer ?
#
loop_
_entity_poly.entity_id
_entity_poly.type
_entity_poly.pdbx_seq_one_letter_code
_entity_poly.pdbx_strand_id
1 'polypeptide(L)'
;MADIANNVFGACLTCWDRTANYRRYIKSLGDNLTALESKMADLRCAYDNVNRLVSTAEKGERWIRTPITDGWLQRVETHRKEAEEILVKGKEMMGMTCLCGLCFSNCRSRYRQSKLAEAKRDDIETELDLSRTFRVKEDVAYEPADLMLERSLEALSRKRDELHNVFETVKQRVEKKEGMHLVRTPEVGGWLERVQLLLEKEVRKILEQGAQEMEKGFQGVGGDSLSQSQRNSTSYYQLSKHAEEKRATLEEELRNARSFAVFTYKPDDPLLVEIPLEPPVGLESSFEEVWHGRCGKDHPPKENPQ
;
A
#
# COMPACT_ATOMS: atom_id res chain seq x y z
N MET A 1 -51.35 28.67 -60.50
CA MET A 1 -52.04 29.27 -59.33
C MET A 1 -52.06 28.30 -58.14
N ALA A 2 -52.47 27.04 -58.33
CA ALA A 2 -52.46 26.02 -57.26
C ALA A 2 -51.05 25.70 -56.68
N ASP A 3 -50.00 25.61 -57.52
CA ASP A 3 -48.64 25.29 -57.05
C ASP A 3 -47.94 26.43 -56.28
N ILE A 4 -48.30 27.68 -56.55
CA ILE A 4 -47.78 28.84 -55.82
C ILE A 4 -48.48 28.93 -54.46
N ALA A 5 -49.80 28.71 -54.43
CA ALA A 5 -50.55 28.64 -53.18
C ALA A 5 -50.05 27.50 -52.28
N ASN A 6 -49.79 26.31 -52.82
CA ASN A 6 -49.26 25.18 -52.06
C ASN A 6 -47.83 25.43 -51.54
N ASN A 7 -46.95 26.07 -52.32
CA ASN A 7 -45.62 26.46 -51.84
C ASN A 7 -45.67 27.54 -50.76
N VAL A 8 -46.56 28.53 -50.88
CA VAL A 8 -46.75 29.58 -49.87
C VAL A 8 -47.37 29.00 -48.59
N PHE A 9 -48.37 28.12 -48.70
CA PHE A 9 -48.94 27.41 -47.54
C PHE A 9 -47.92 26.47 -46.87
N GLY A 10 -47.10 25.75 -47.64
CA GLY A 10 -46.02 24.91 -47.11
C GLY A 10 -44.91 25.73 -46.42
N ALA A 11 -44.55 26.88 -46.98
CA ALA A 11 -43.62 27.82 -46.35
C ALA A 11 -44.21 28.44 -45.06
N CYS A 12 -45.49 28.81 -45.06
CA CYS A 12 -46.19 29.32 -43.89
C CYS A 12 -46.33 28.27 -42.78
N LEU A 13 -46.65 27.01 -43.11
CA LEU A 13 -46.72 25.90 -42.16
C LEU A 13 -45.35 25.58 -41.54
N THR A 14 -44.28 25.52 -42.34
CA THR A 14 -42.92 25.31 -41.82
C THR A 14 -42.41 26.48 -40.98
N CYS A 15 -42.81 27.72 -41.30
CA CYS A 15 -42.56 28.89 -40.46
C CYS A 15 -43.36 28.84 -39.15
N TRP A 16 -44.61 28.38 -39.19
CA TRP A 16 -45.46 28.22 -38.03
C TRP A 16 -44.97 27.10 -37.10
N ASP A 17 -44.55 25.95 -37.63
CA ASP A 17 -43.98 24.83 -36.86
C ASP A 17 -42.64 25.18 -36.21
N ARG A 18 -41.79 25.94 -36.92
CA ARG A 18 -40.62 26.56 -36.28
C ARG A 18 -41.05 27.47 -35.15
N THR A 19 -42.03 28.36 -35.38
CA THR A 19 -42.53 29.32 -34.39
C THR A 19 -43.19 28.63 -33.18
N ALA A 20 -43.86 27.50 -33.36
CA ALA A 20 -44.49 26.71 -32.30
C ALA A 20 -43.43 26.04 -31.40
N ASN A 21 -42.38 25.46 -31.98
CA ASN A 21 -41.25 24.92 -31.22
C ASN A 21 -40.48 26.02 -30.46
N TYR A 22 -40.24 27.18 -31.10
CA TYR A 22 -39.67 28.35 -30.43
C TYR A 22 -40.53 28.80 -29.24
N ARG A 23 -41.85 28.96 -29.42
CA ARG A 23 -42.77 29.36 -28.34
C ARG A 23 -42.77 28.37 -27.19
N ARG A 24 -42.73 27.06 -27.47
CA ARG A 24 -42.66 26.02 -26.43
C ARG A 24 -41.39 26.14 -25.59
N TYR A 25 -40.23 26.28 -26.23
CA TYR A 25 -38.94 26.43 -25.52
C TYR A 25 -38.82 27.75 -24.75
N ILE A 26 -39.41 28.83 -25.25
CA ILE A 26 -39.48 30.12 -24.54
C ILE A 26 -40.38 30.00 -23.31
N LYS A 27 -41.52 29.31 -23.43
CA LYS A 27 -42.41 29.03 -22.30
C LYS A 27 -41.74 28.09 -21.29
N SER A 28 -40.92 27.14 -21.75
CA SER A 28 -40.21 26.17 -20.92
C SER A 28 -38.84 26.67 -20.42
N LEU A 29 -38.47 27.94 -20.65
CA LEU A 29 -37.20 28.49 -20.12
C LEU A 29 -37.16 28.33 -18.60
N GLY A 30 -38.26 28.64 -17.90
CA GLY A 30 -38.36 28.43 -16.45
C GLY A 30 -38.11 26.98 -16.06
N ASP A 31 -38.79 26.03 -16.69
CA ASP A 31 -38.64 24.59 -16.42
C ASP A 31 -37.20 24.11 -16.64
N ASN A 32 -36.56 24.56 -17.74
CA ASN A 32 -35.18 24.20 -18.05
C ASN A 32 -34.18 24.80 -17.06
N LEU A 33 -34.42 26.03 -16.58
CA LEU A 33 -33.59 26.63 -15.52
C LEU A 33 -33.77 25.88 -14.19
N THR A 34 -35.00 25.55 -13.79
CA THR A 34 -35.26 24.75 -12.57
C THR A 34 -34.64 23.36 -12.66
N ALA A 35 -34.70 22.71 -13.84
CA ALA A 35 -34.06 21.43 -14.05
C ALA A 35 -32.52 21.53 -13.93
N LEU A 36 -31.92 22.59 -14.49
CA LEU A 36 -30.48 22.85 -14.33
C LEU A 36 -30.10 23.12 -12.87
N GLU A 37 -30.90 23.90 -12.12
CA GLU A 37 -30.69 24.13 -10.69
C GLU A 37 -30.73 22.83 -9.88
N SER A 38 -31.70 21.97 -10.15
CA SER A 38 -31.81 20.66 -9.49
C SER A 38 -30.56 19.82 -9.75
N LYS A 39 -30.11 19.75 -11.01
CA LYS A 39 -28.91 18.97 -11.35
C LYS A 39 -27.62 19.56 -10.79
N MET A 40 -27.54 20.89 -10.66
CA MET A 40 -26.46 21.56 -9.92
C MET A 40 -26.44 21.17 -8.44
N ALA A 41 -27.60 21.03 -7.80
CA ALA A 41 -27.69 20.56 -6.42
C ALA A 41 -27.20 19.11 -6.29
N ASP A 42 -27.63 18.22 -7.21
CA ASP A 42 -27.15 16.84 -7.27
C ASP A 42 -25.63 16.78 -7.46
N LEU A 43 -25.08 17.59 -8.38
CA LEU A 43 -23.65 17.65 -8.67
C LEU A 43 -22.84 18.13 -7.45
N ARG A 44 -23.38 19.08 -6.69
CA ARG A 44 -22.78 19.53 -5.44
C ARG A 44 -22.71 18.40 -4.41
N CYS A 45 -23.78 17.64 -4.24
CA CYS A 45 -23.78 16.49 -3.33
C CYS A 45 -22.76 15.43 -3.77
N ALA A 46 -22.67 15.14 -5.07
CA ALA A 46 -21.68 14.23 -5.61
C ALA A 46 -20.25 14.75 -5.39
N TYR A 47 -20.00 16.03 -5.63
CA TYR A 47 -18.72 16.68 -5.36
C TYR A 47 -18.31 16.55 -3.90
N ASP A 48 -19.21 16.87 -2.97
CA ASP A 48 -18.94 16.77 -1.54
C ASP A 48 -18.62 15.32 -1.13
N ASN A 49 -19.31 14.33 -1.71
CA ASN A 49 -19.03 12.92 -1.47
C ASN A 49 -17.64 12.50 -1.97
N VAL A 50 -17.30 12.80 -3.22
CA VAL A 50 -15.99 12.49 -3.81
C VAL A 50 -14.88 13.20 -3.06
N ASN A 51 -15.08 14.47 -2.70
CA ASN A 51 -14.11 15.26 -1.96
C ASN A 51 -13.86 14.72 -0.54
N ARG A 52 -14.87 14.09 0.09
CA ARG A 52 -14.68 13.35 1.35
C ARG A 52 -13.81 12.11 1.15
N LEU A 53 -14.06 11.30 0.12
CA LEU A 53 -13.23 10.14 -0.20
C LEU A 53 -11.77 10.54 -0.45
N VAL A 54 -11.58 11.59 -1.24
CA VAL A 54 -10.26 12.18 -1.53
C VAL A 54 -9.60 12.67 -0.24
N SER A 55 -10.34 13.36 0.63
CA SER A 55 -9.80 13.85 1.91
C SER A 55 -9.38 12.70 2.83
N THR A 56 -10.17 11.63 2.91
CA THR A 56 -9.82 10.42 3.67
C THR A 56 -8.55 9.79 3.12
N ALA A 57 -8.43 9.66 1.80
CA ALA A 57 -7.27 9.09 1.15
C ALA A 57 -6.00 9.95 1.36
N GLU A 58 -6.05 11.23 0.98
CA GLU A 58 -4.87 12.12 0.99
C GLU A 58 -4.45 12.51 2.41
N LYS A 59 -5.39 12.91 3.28
CA LYS A 59 -5.06 13.42 4.62
C LYS A 59 -4.98 12.32 5.66
N GLY A 60 -5.86 11.31 5.56
CA GLY A 60 -5.90 10.20 6.51
C GLY A 60 -4.79 9.19 6.26
N GLU A 61 -4.60 8.81 5.00
CA GLU A 61 -3.73 7.69 4.63
C GLU A 61 -2.51 8.08 3.79
N ARG A 62 -2.36 9.38 3.45
CA ARG A 62 -1.27 9.88 2.59
C ARG A 62 -1.28 9.26 1.19
N TRP A 63 -2.44 8.82 0.72
CA TRP A 63 -2.64 8.30 -0.63
C TRP A 63 -2.60 9.43 -1.66
N ILE A 64 -2.43 9.02 -2.91
CA ILE A 64 -2.31 9.93 -4.02
C ILE A 64 -3.58 9.87 -4.86
N ARG A 65 -4.24 11.02 -5.04
CA ARG A 65 -5.41 11.14 -5.92
C ARG A 65 -5.07 10.80 -7.37
N THR A 66 -6.01 10.14 -8.03
CA THR A 66 -5.91 9.77 -9.44
C THR A 66 -6.06 10.99 -10.36
N PRO A 67 -5.40 11.01 -11.53
CA PRO A 67 -5.61 12.05 -12.54
C PRO A 67 -7.07 12.17 -13.01
N ILE A 68 -7.80 11.04 -13.05
CA ILE A 68 -9.21 11.01 -13.42
C ILE A 68 -10.05 11.80 -12.41
N THR A 69 -9.82 11.56 -11.12
CA THR A 69 -10.52 12.28 -10.04
C THR A 69 -10.14 13.75 -10.02
N ASP A 70 -8.85 14.07 -10.19
CA ASP A 70 -8.41 15.46 -10.21
C ASP A 70 -9.05 16.24 -11.37
N GLY A 71 -9.02 15.65 -12.57
CA GLY A 71 -9.68 16.23 -13.75
C GLY A 71 -11.19 16.37 -13.56
N TRP A 72 -11.84 15.39 -12.94
CA TRP A 72 -13.27 15.47 -12.61
C TRP A 72 -13.59 16.63 -11.67
N LEU A 73 -12.84 16.80 -10.57
CA LEU A 73 -13.04 17.91 -9.63
C LEU A 73 -12.87 19.28 -10.32
N GLN A 74 -11.87 19.42 -11.19
CA GLN A 74 -11.65 20.65 -11.97
C GLN A 74 -12.79 20.93 -12.96
N ARG A 75 -13.27 19.89 -13.68
CA ARG A 75 -14.41 20.03 -14.58
C ARG A 75 -15.66 20.41 -13.81
N VAL A 76 -15.98 19.75 -12.70
CA VAL A 76 -17.16 20.06 -11.88
C VAL A 76 -17.18 21.53 -11.44
N GLU A 77 -16.04 22.06 -10.98
CA GLU A 77 -15.95 23.46 -10.60
C GLU A 77 -16.16 24.42 -11.79
N THR A 78 -15.73 24.01 -12.98
CA THR A 78 -15.99 24.75 -14.24
C THR A 78 -17.46 24.68 -14.63
N HIS A 79 -18.08 23.48 -14.59
CA HIS A 79 -19.51 23.30 -14.84
C HIS A 79 -20.37 24.11 -13.88
N ARG A 80 -19.97 24.19 -12.60
CA ARG A 80 -20.65 24.99 -11.57
C ARG A 80 -20.65 26.48 -11.90
N LYS A 81 -19.51 27.04 -12.27
CA LYS A 81 -19.38 28.46 -12.65
C LYS A 81 -20.22 28.79 -13.89
N GLU A 82 -20.09 27.98 -14.95
CA GLU A 82 -20.82 28.20 -16.19
C GLU A 82 -22.34 28.06 -16.01
N ALA A 83 -22.78 27.08 -15.22
CA ALA A 83 -24.20 26.90 -14.90
C ALA A 83 -24.73 28.07 -14.06
N GLU A 84 -23.96 28.58 -13.10
CA GLU A 84 -24.33 29.77 -12.32
C GLU A 84 -24.56 30.99 -13.23
N GLU A 85 -23.66 31.24 -14.20
CA GLU A 85 -23.86 32.31 -15.18
C GLU A 85 -25.13 32.14 -16.02
N ILE A 86 -25.41 30.90 -16.46
CA ILE A 86 -26.60 30.57 -17.26
C ILE A 86 -27.86 30.83 -16.42
N LEU A 87 -27.85 30.45 -15.14
CA LEU A 87 -28.96 30.64 -14.23
C LEU A 87 -29.22 32.12 -13.95
N VAL A 88 -28.18 32.90 -13.67
CA VAL A 88 -28.30 34.35 -13.45
C VAL A 88 -28.90 35.04 -14.67
N LYS A 89 -28.29 34.86 -15.85
CA LYS A 89 -28.78 35.44 -17.13
C LYS A 89 -30.20 34.98 -17.45
N GLY A 90 -30.52 33.70 -17.19
CA GLY A 90 -31.84 33.13 -17.40
C GLY A 90 -32.92 33.75 -16.52
N LYS A 91 -32.62 33.93 -15.22
CA LYS A 91 -33.53 34.59 -14.26
C LYS A 91 -33.76 36.06 -14.59
N GLU A 92 -32.72 36.79 -14.96
CA GLU A 92 -32.83 38.17 -15.44
C GLU A 92 -33.76 38.25 -16.66
N MET A 93 -33.57 37.38 -17.65
CA MET A 93 -34.43 37.31 -18.83
C MET A 93 -35.88 36.96 -18.49
N MET A 94 -36.13 36.13 -17.47
CA MET A 94 -37.48 35.81 -16.98
C MET A 94 -38.15 37.02 -16.30
N GLY A 95 -37.38 37.85 -15.59
CA GLY A 95 -37.86 39.07 -14.94
C GLY A 95 -38.20 40.21 -15.90
N MET A 96 -37.68 40.20 -17.12
CA MET A 96 -38.02 41.21 -18.13
C MET A 96 -39.43 40.96 -18.71
N THR A 97 -40.40 41.82 -18.37
CA THR A 97 -41.76 41.73 -18.94
C THR A 97 -41.74 42.14 -20.41
N CYS A 98 -42.00 41.20 -21.32
CA CYS A 98 -42.20 41.50 -22.73
C CYS A 98 -43.61 42.09 -22.90
N LEU A 99 -43.72 43.42 -22.88
CA LEU A 99 -45.00 44.14 -22.91
C LEU A 99 -45.82 43.96 -24.20
N CYS A 100 -45.29 43.32 -25.24
CA CYS A 100 -46.01 43.02 -26.47
C CYS A 100 -45.53 41.69 -27.05
N GLY A 101 -46.44 40.84 -27.53
CA GLY A 101 -46.14 39.54 -28.17
C GLY A 101 -45.37 39.60 -29.50
N LEU A 102 -44.56 40.66 -29.73
CA LEU A 102 -43.90 41.01 -30.98
C LEU A 102 -42.38 41.29 -30.85
N CYS A 103 -41.77 41.19 -29.67
CA CYS A 103 -40.32 41.39 -29.53
C CYS A 103 -39.53 40.15 -29.98
N PHE A 104 -39.35 39.98 -31.29
CA PHE A 104 -38.62 38.84 -31.89
C PHE A 104 -37.20 38.66 -31.33
N SER A 105 -36.49 39.75 -31.01
CA SER A 105 -35.14 39.70 -30.41
C SER A 105 -35.16 39.05 -29.01
N ASN A 106 -36.08 39.47 -28.15
CA ASN A 106 -36.24 38.93 -26.79
C ASN A 106 -36.69 37.46 -26.81
N CYS A 107 -37.57 37.09 -27.74
CA CYS A 107 -37.98 35.70 -27.95
C CYS A 107 -36.81 34.80 -28.39
N ARG A 108 -35.98 35.27 -29.33
CA ARG A 108 -34.81 34.52 -29.81
C ARG A 108 -33.75 34.35 -28.72
N SER A 109 -33.52 35.39 -27.91
CA SER A 109 -32.58 35.31 -26.78
C SER A 109 -33.06 34.34 -25.71
N ARG A 110 -34.34 34.38 -25.32
CA ARG A 110 -34.91 33.40 -24.36
C ARG A 110 -34.86 31.97 -24.87
N TYR A 111 -35.16 31.75 -26.16
CA TYR A 111 -35.01 30.42 -26.76
C TYR A 111 -33.55 29.92 -26.66
N ARG A 112 -32.58 30.75 -27.05
CA ARG A 112 -31.16 30.40 -26.97
C ARG A 112 -30.75 30.08 -25.54
N GLN A 113 -31.20 30.88 -24.58
CA GLN A 113 -30.93 30.64 -23.17
C GLN A 113 -31.53 29.32 -22.69
N SER A 114 -32.74 29.01 -23.11
CA SER A 114 -33.43 27.76 -22.74
C SER A 114 -32.68 26.54 -23.27
N LYS A 115 -32.20 26.59 -24.52
CA LYS A 115 -31.35 25.54 -25.10
C LYS A 115 -29.99 25.44 -24.41
N LEU A 116 -29.41 26.57 -24.02
CA LEU A 116 -28.14 26.59 -23.29
C LEU A 116 -28.27 25.96 -21.90
N ALA A 117 -29.35 26.25 -21.18
CA ALA A 117 -29.63 25.63 -19.89
C ALA A 117 -29.85 24.11 -20.01
N GLU A 118 -30.61 23.67 -21.02
CA GLU A 118 -30.81 22.26 -21.32
C GLU A 118 -29.49 21.55 -21.65
N ALA A 119 -28.67 22.10 -22.55
CA ALA A 119 -27.38 21.51 -22.90
C ALA A 119 -26.45 21.43 -21.68
N LYS A 120 -26.41 22.49 -20.86
CA LYS A 120 -25.57 22.48 -19.65
C LYS A 120 -26.03 21.45 -18.63
N ARG A 121 -27.34 21.24 -18.50
CA ARG A 121 -27.91 20.20 -17.65
C ARG A 121 -27.45 18.83 -18.11
N ASP A 122 -27.46 18.58 -19.41
CA ASP A 122 -27.04 17.30 -19.99
C ASP A 122 -25.53 17.08 -19.77
N ASP A 123 -24.70 18.11 -19.92
CA ASP A 123 -23.28 18.03 -19.55
C ASP A 123 -23.10 17.65 -18.07
N ILE A 124 -23.86 18.28 -17.16
CA ILE A 124 -23.82 17.96 -15.73
C ILE A 124 -24.27 16.52 -15.46
N GLU A 125 -25.25 16.01 -16.19
CA GLU A 125 -25.66 14.61 -16.06
C GLU A 125 -24.51 13.66 -16.41
N THR A 126 -23.69 13.99 -17.42
CA THR A 126 -22.52 13.15 -17.75
C THR A 126 -21.47 13.14 -16.63
N GLU A 127 -21.24 14.27 -15.97
CA GLU A 127 -20.32 14.33 -14.81
C GLU A 127 -20.93 13.64 -13.58
N LEU A 128 -22.25 13.66 -13.42
CA LEU A 128 -22.96 12.87 -12.41
C LEU A 128 -22.85 11.37 -12.68
N ASP A 129 -22.97 10.93 -13.93
CA ASP A 129 -22.78 9.52 -14.30
C ASP A 129 -21.37 9.05 -13.97
N LEU A 130 -20.35 9.86 -14.29
CA LEU A 130 -18.97 9.56 -13.90
C LEU A 130 -18.81 9.57 -12.36
N SER A 131 -19.46 10.49 -11.65
CA SER A 131 -19.38 10.52 -10.18
C SER A 131 -19.83 9.21 -9.52
N ARG A 132 -20.77 8.48 -10.15
CA ARG A 132 -21.29 7.20 -9.65
C ARG A 132 -20.25 6.06 -9.73
N THR A 133 -19.13 6.27 -10.41
CA THR A 133 -18.00 5.33 -10.40
C THR A 133 -17.09 5.51 -9.18
N PHE A 134 -17.13 6.66 -8.50
CA PHE A 134 -16.34 6.93 -7.31
C PHE A 134 -17.09 6.49 -6.04
N ARG A 135 -17.02 5.20 -5.71
CA ARG A 135 -17.75 4.60 -4.59
C ARG A 135 -16.89 4.43 -3.36
N VAL A 136 -15.62 4.09 -3.57
CA VAL A 136 -14.64 3.82 -2.51
C VAL A 136 -13.38 4.66 -2.70
N LYS A 137 -12.50 4.63 -1.70
CA LYS A 137 -11.27 5.43 -1.74
C LYS A 137 -10.34 4.99 -2.88
N GLU A 138 -10.35 3.71 -3.22
CA GLU A 138 -9.56 3.10 -4.30
C GLU A 138 -9.98 3.60 -5.69
N ASP A 139 -11.23 4.05 -5.85
CA ASP A 139 -11.69 4.63 -7.12
C ASP A 139 -11.13 6.04 -7.33
N VAL A 140 -10.82 6.75 -6.24
CA VAL A 140 -10.41 8.17 -6.29
C VAL A 140 -8.91 8.37 -6.12
N ALA A 141 -8.23 7.43 -5.46
CA ALA A 141 -6.83 7.51 -5.09
C ALA A 141 -6.19 6.13 -5.04
N TYR A 142 -4.86 6.08 -5.05
CA TYR A 142 -4.10 4.85 -4.90
C TYR A 142 -3.04 4.99 -3.80
N GLU A 143 -2.72 3.85 -3.18
CA GLU A 143 -1.63 3.75 -2.21
C GLU A 143 -0.29 3.93 -2.96
N PRO A 144 0.56 4.90 -2.57
CA PRO A 144 1.83 5.10 -3.22
C PRO A 144 2.88 4.08 -2.78
N ALA A 145 3.86 3.85 -3.67
CA ALA A 145 4.85 2.80 -3.50
C ALA A 145 5.78 3.02 -2.28
N ASP A 146 6.02 4.27 -1.89
CA ASP A 146 6.80 4.62 -0.70
C ASP A 146 6.15 4.10 0.59
N LEU A 147 4.84 4.26 0.75
CA LEU A 147 4.11 3.74 1.90
C LEU A 147 4.07 2.21 1.91
N MET A 148 3.92 1.60 0.73
CA MET A 148 4.01 0.14 0.60
C MET A 148 5.38 -0.38 1.03
N LEU A 149 6.45 0.30 0.58
CA LEU A 149 7.82 -0.04 0.96
C LEU A 149 8.03 0.13 2.47
N GLU A 150 7.68 1.28 3.04
CA GLU A 150 7.78 1.56 4.48
C GLU A 150 7.12 0.44 5.31
N ARG A 151 5.86 0.13 5.03
CA ARG A 151 5.12 -0.94 5.70
C ARG A 151 5.78 -2.31 5.57
N SER A 152 6.26 -2.66 4.38
CA SER A 152 6.91 -3.96 4.14
C SER A 152 8.26 -4.08 4.84
N LEU A 153 9.06 -3.01 4.89
CA LEU A 153 10.34 -2.97 5.61
C LEU A 153 10.13 -3.04 7.11
N GLU A 154 9.13 -2.34 7.66
CA GLU A 154 8.77 -2.45 9.07
C GLU A 154 8.35 -3.87 9.45
N ALA A 155 7.50 -4.49 8.64
CA ALA A 155 7.05 -5.85 8.88
C ALA A 155 8.19 -6.86 8.79
N LEU A 156 9.11 -6.70 7.82
CA LEU A 156 10.32 -7.50 7.71
C LEU A 156 11.23 -7.30 8.94
N SER A 157 11.43 -6.06 9.37
CA SER A 157 12.23 -5.70 10.55
C SER A 157 11.69 -6.36 11.81
N ARG A 158 10.37 -6.26 12.07
CA ARG A 158 9.74 -6.94 13.22
C ARG A 158 9.92 -8.44 13.16
N LYS A 159 9.72 -9.05 11.98
CA LYS A 159 9.85 -10.49 11.80
C LYS A 159 11.29 -10.98 11.97
N ARG A 160 12.27 -10.18 11.54
CA ARG A 160 13.69 -10.42 11.78
C ARG A 160 13.99 -10.44 13.28
N ASP A 161 13.45 -9.49 14.04
CA ASP A 161 13.68 -9.41 15.48
C ASP A 161 13.05 -10.61 16.21
N GLU A 162 11.85 -11.03 15.80
CA GLU A 162 11.24 -12.29 16.26
C GLU A 162 12.14 -13.51 16.02
N LEU A 163 12.63 -13.68 14.78
CA LEU A 163 13.51 -14.81 14.44
C LEU A 163 14.85 -14.73 15.18
N HIS A 164 15.42 -13.53 15.33
CA HIS A 164 16.68 -13.33 16.06
C HIS A 164 16.55 -13.74 17.53
N ASN A 165 15.45 -13.40 18.19
CA ASN A 165 15.21 -13.83 19.57
C ASN A 165 15.13 -15.35 19.71
N VAL A 166 14.44 -16.02 18.77
CA VAL A 166 14.37 -17.49 18.73
C VAL A 166 15.74 -18.09 18.42
N PHE A 167 16.48 -17.51 17.48
CA PHE A 167 17.83 -17.91 17.12
C PHE A 167 18.77 -17.87 18.33
N GLU A 168 18.82 -16.76 19.06
CA GLU A 168 19.66 -16.64 20.26
C GLU A 168 19.23 -17.63 21.35
N THR A 169 17.92 -17.85 21.52
CA THR A 169 17.41 -18.84 22.49
C THR A 169 17.88 -20.26 22.16
N VAL A 170 17.76 -20.66 20.88
CA VAL A 170 18.21 -21.98 20.41
C VAL A 170 19.72 -22.11 20.53
N LYS A 171 20.47 -21.09 20.09
CA LYS A 171 21.92 -21.04 20.15
C LYS A 171 22.43 -21.22 21.58
N GLN A 172 21.93 -20.43 22.53
CA GLN A 172 22.31 -20.54 23.94
C GLN A 172 21.99 -21.92 24.53
N ARG A 173 20.84 -22.52 24.17
CA ARG A 173 20.47 -23.87 24.62
C ARG A 173 21.43 -24.93 24.10
N VAL A 174 21.84 -24.81 22.83
CA VAL A 174 22.80 -25.71 22.20
C VAL A 174 24.18 -25.54 22.84
N GLU A 175 24.69 -24.31 22.95
CA GLU A 175 26.00 -24.01 23.56
C GLU A 175 26.09 -24.55 24.98
N LYS A 176 25.04 -24.40 25.79
CA LYS A 176 24.98 -24.96 27.15
C LYS A 176 25.13 -26.48 27.16
N LYS A 177 24.48 -27.17 26.23
CA LYS A 177 24.51 -28.64 26.12
C LYS A 177 25.83 -29.14 25.55
N GLU A 178 26.43 -28.41 24.63
CA GLU A 178 27.77 -28.70 24.11
C GLU A 178 28.85 -28.54 25.18
N GLY A 179 28.70 -27.57 26.08
CA GLY A 179 29.51 -27.49 27.30
C GLY A 179 29.38 -28.70 28.23
N MET A 180 28.35 -29.53 28.07
CA MET A 180 28.14 -30.81 28.78
C MET A 180 28.55 -32.04 27.94
N HIS A 181 29.42 -31.86 26.95
CA HIS A 181 29.90 -32.91 26.03
C HIS A 181 28.80 -33.57 25.17
N LEU A 182 27.65 -32.91 24.98
CA LEU A 182 26.68 -33.31 23.96
C LEU A 182 27.03 -32.68 22.62
N VAL A 183 26.53 -33.25 21.53
CA VAL A 183 26.71 -32.70 20.17
C VAL A 183 25.36 -32.25 19.63
N ARG A 184 25.30 -31.07 18.99
CA ARG A 184 24.09 -30.58 18.32
C ARG A 184 23.68 -31.51 17.18
N THR A 185 22.38 -31.67 16.95
CA THR A 185 21.92 -32.44 15.79
C THR A 185 22.24 -31.69 14.50
N PRO A 186 22.46 -32.39 13.36
CA PRO A 186 22.71 -31.75 12.08
C PRO A 186 21.60 -30.77 11.66
N GLU A 187 20.34 -31.07 11.99
CA GLU A 187 19.19 -30.23 11.67
C GLU A 187 19.27 -28.88 12.39
N VAL A 188 19.58 -28.89 13.69
CA VAL A 188 19.70 -27.67 14.50
C VAL A 188 20.96 -26.89 14.11
N GLY A 189 22.08 -27.59 13.86
CA GLY A 189 23.31 -26.95 13.37
C GLY A 189 23.09 -26.24 12.04
N GLY A 190 22.53 -26.93 11.05
CA GLY A 190 22.25 -26.35 9.75
C GLY A 190 21.22 -25.21 9.83
N TRP A 191 20.23 -25.29 10.72
CA TRP A 191 19.30 -24.19 10.95
C TRP A 191 19.98 -22.95 11.52
N LEU A 192 20.86 -23.10 12.52
CA LEU A 192 21.62 -21.98 13.09
C LEU A 192 22.46 -21.29 12.00
N GLU A 193 23.17 -22.06 11.17
CA GLU A 193 23.98 -21.50 10.08
C GLU A 193 23.12 -20.75 9.04
N ARG A 194 22.01 -21.36 8.59
CA ARG A 194 21.09 -20.73 7.63
C ARG A 194 20.49 -19.45 8.19
N VAL A 195 19.98 -19.47 9.42
CA VAL A 195 19.37 -18.30 10.04
C VAL A 195 20.39 -17.20 10.29
N GLN A 196 21.61 -17.54 10.69
CA GLN A 196 22.68 -16.55 10.84
C GLN A 196 22.98 -15.84 9.52
N LEU A 197 23.16 -16.60 8.42
CA LEU A 197 23.37 -16.03 7.08
C LEU A 197 22.21 -15.12 6.66
N LEU A 198 20.98 -15.60 6.89
CA LEU A 198 19.76 -14.92 6.48
C LEU A 198 19.57 -13.60 7.24
N LEU A 199 19.76 -13.59 8.57
CA LEU A 199 19.64 -12.40 9.40
C LEU A 199 20.78 -11.40 9.14
N GLU A 200 22.03 -11.87 9.11
CA GLU A 200 23.20 -10.98 9.06
C GLU A 200 23.48 -10.42 7.67
N LYS A 201 23.14 -11.15 6.60
CA LYS A 201 23.42 -10.74 5.23
C LYS A 201 22.17 -10.38 4.45
N GLU A 202 21.25 -11.35 4.27
CA GLU A 202 20.15 -11.18 3.33
C GLU A 202 19.14 -10.12 3.79
N VAL A 203 18.62 -10.25 5.01
CA VAL A 203 17.64 -9.31 5.56
C VAL A 203 18.28 -7.95 5.82
N ARG A 204 19.50 -7.92 6.38
CA ARG A 204 20.25 -6.68 6.60
C ARG A 204 20.38 -5.88 5.30
N LYS A 205 20.80 -6.54 4.22
CA LYS A 205 20.97 -5.89 2.91
C LYS A 205 19.66 -5.28 2.39
N ILE A 206 18.54 -6.00 2.49
CA ILE A 206 17.23 -5.49 2.04
C ILE A 206 16.83 -4.25 2.84
N LEU A 207 16.99 -4.29 4.17
CA LEU A 207 16.65 -3.16 5.04
C LEU A 207 17.54 -1.93 4.78
N GLU A 208 18.85 -2.13 4.58
CA GLU A 208 19.79 -1.06 4.23
C GLU A 208 19.47 -0.46 2.86
N GLN A 209 19.21 -1.30 1.85
CA GLN A 209 18.79 -0.85 0.52
C GLN A 209 17.47 -0.06 0.58
N GLY A 210 16.49 -0.56 1.33
CA GLY A 210 15.22 0.11 1.55
C GLY A 210 15.39 1.49 2.20
N ALA A 211 16.21 1.58 3.26
CA ALA A 211 16.51 2.84 3.93
C ALA A 211 17.20 3.86 2.99
N GLN A 212 18.19 3.42 2.22
CA GLN A 212 18.89 4.27 1.24
C GLN A 212 17.94 4.80 0.16
N GLU A 213 17.08 3.95 -0.38
CA GLU A 213 16.12 4.34 -1.42
C GLU A 213 15.05 5.30 -0.88
N MET A 214 14.62 5.12 0.37
CA MET A 214 13.75 6.08 1.05
C MET A 214 14.47 7.42 1.26
N GLU A 215 15.72 7.41 1.74
CA GLU A 215 16.52 8.61 1.97
C GLU A 215 16.77 9.43 0.70
N LYS A 216 17.08 8.77 -0.43
CA LYS A 216 17.22 9.41 -1.74
C LYS A 216 15.98 10.20 -2.15
N GLY A 217 14.80 9.71 -1.77
CA GLY A 217 13.54 10.41 -2.00
C GLY A 217 13.48 11.77 -1.29
N PHE A 218 13.90 11.82 -0.03
CA PHE A 218 13.82 13.04 0.79
C PHE A 218 14.84 14.13 0.43
N GLN A 219 15.93 13.80 -0.27
CA GLN A 219 16.99 14.75 -0.62
C GLN A 219 16.71 15.61 -1.88
N GLY A 220 15.50 15.58 -2.43
CA GLY A 220 15.09 16.48 -3.50
C GLY A 220 15.15 17.96 -3.07
N VAL A 221 15.73 18.82 -3.91
CA VAL A 221 15.91 20.27 -3.65
C VAL A 221 14.56 20.92 -3.31
N GLY A 222 14.41 21.41 -2.07
CA GLY A 222 13.31 22.31 -1.70
C GLY A 222 12.62 22.07 -0.37
N GLY A 223 12.90 20.98 0.37
CA GLY A 223 12.23 20.72 1.66
C GLY A 223 10.71 20.49 1.55
N ASP A 224 10.19 20.46 0.32
CA ASP A 224 8.80 20.19 0.00
C ASP A 224 8.55 18.68 -0.11
N SER A 225 7.30 18.28 0.11
CA SER A 225 6.85 16.89 0.01
C SER A 225 7.27 16.25 -1.33
N LEU A 226 7.71 14.99 -1.26
CA LEU A 226 8.05 14.16 -2.43
C LEU A 226 7.06 14.36 -3.58
N SER A 227 7.56 14.60 -4.80
CA SER A 227 6.69 14.70 -5.97
C SER A 227 5.93 13.39 -6.20
N GLN A 228 4.71 13.48 -6.74
CA GLN A 228 3.85 12.32 -7.02
C GLN A 228 4.55 11.23 -7.85
N SER A 229 5.44 11.64 -8.76
CA SER A 229 6.25 10.73 -9.59
C SER A 229 7.35 10.02 -8.81
N GLN A 230 7.93 10.64 -7.77
CA GLN A 230 8.98 10.03 -6.95
C GLN A 230 8.40 9.00 -5.97
N ARG A 231 7.20 9.27 -5.44
CA ARG A 231 6.50 8.36 -4.51
C ARG A 231 6.10 7.02 -5.13
N ASN A 232 6.04 6.94 -6.46
CA ASN A 232 5.68 5.73 -7.20
C ASN A 232 6.82 5.16 -8.04
N SER A 233 8.05 5.24 -7.53
CA SER A 233 9.18 4.61 -8.19
C SER A 233 8.99 3.10 -8.31
N THR A 234 9.30 2.54 -9.49
CA THR A 234 9.37 1.09 -9.69
C THR A 234 10.31 0.42 -8.69
N SER A 235 11.38 1.11 -8.28
CA SER A 235 12.33 0.63 -7.25
C SER A 235 11.62 0.27 -5.94
N TYR A 236 10.70 1.13 -5.48
CA TYR A 236 9.97 0.91 -4.23
C TYR A 236 9.07 -0.32 -4.30
N TYR A 237 8.35 -0.53 -5.41
CA TYR A 237 7.54 -1.73 -5.61
C TYR A 237 8.38 -3.01 -5.58
N GLN A 238 9.53 -3.02 -6.27
CA GLN A 238 10.38 -4.21 -6.31
C GLN A 238 10.99 -4.52 -4.93
N LEU A 239 11.46 -3.50 -4.22
CA LEU A 239 11.99 -3.67 -2.87
C LEU A 239 10.92 -4.10 -1.88
N SER A 240 9.71 -3.54 -1.98
CA SER A 240 8.59 -3.94 -1.14
C SER A 240 8.23 -5.41 -1.34
N LYS A 241 8.12 -5.84 -2.60
CA LYS A 241 7.90 -7.25 -2.96
C LYS A 241 9.01 -8.15 -2.40
N HIS A 242 10.27 -7.74 -2.57
CA HIS A 242 11.40 -8.52 -2.07
C HIS A 242 11.40 -8.63 -0.53
N ALA A 243 11.04 -7.55 0.17
CA ALA A 243 10.90 -7.54 1.62
C ALA A 243 9.80 -8.50 2.11
N GLU A 244 8.65 -8.53 1.42
CA GLU A 244 7.54 -9.45 1.70
C GLU A 244 7.93 -10.92 1.45
N GLU A 245 8.60 -11.23 0.34
CA GLU A 245 9.12 -12.58 0.05
C GLU A 245 10.12 -13.04 1.12
N LYS A 246 11.03 -12.14 1.53
CA LYS A 246 11.99 -12.46 2.59
C LYS A 246 11.31 -12.64 3.95
N ARG A 247 10.27 -11.85 4.24
CA ARG A 247 9.45 -12.01 5.46
C ARG A 247 8.81 -13.40 5.51
N ALA A 248 8.24 -13.88 4.41
CA ALA A 248 7.68 -15.24 4.34
C ALA A 248 8.73 -16.32 4.60
N THR A 249 9.96 -16.11 4.14
CA THR A 249 11.09 -17.01 4.44
C THR A 249 11.41 -17.06 5.94
N LEU A 250 11.43 -15.90 6.61
CA LEU A 250 11.62 -15.82 8.07
C LEU A 250 10.53 -16.57 8.84
N GLU A 251 9.28 -16.46 8.38
CA GLU A 251 8.16 -17.18 8.99
C GLU A 251 8.29 -18.70 8.87
N GLU A 252 8.84 -19.20 7.76
CA GLU A 252 9.15 -20.62 7.61
C GLU A 252 10.25 -21.06 8.57
N GLU A 253 11.33 -20.27 8.71
CA GLU A 253 12.39 -20.61 9.67
C GLU A 253 11.93 -20.54 11.13
N LEU A 254 10.97 -19.66 11.45
CA LEU A 254 10.28 -19.65 12.75
C LEU A 254 9.45 -20.93 12.97
N ARG A 255 8.79 -21.44 11.92
CA ARG A 255 8.07 -22.73 12.00
C ARG A 255 9.04 -23.90 12.19
N ASN A 256 10.16 -23.91 11.47
CA ASN A 256 11.22 -24.90 11.63
C ASN A 256 11.77 -24.92 13.05
N ALA A 257 12.02 -23.75 13.65
CA ALA A 257 12.50 -23.67 15.03
C ALA A 257 11.53 -24.32 16.03
N ARG A 258 10.22 -24.21 15.79
CA ARG A 258 9.18 -24.79 16.66
C ARG A 258 9.06 -26.31 16.52
N SER A 259 9.53 -26.90 15.42
CA SER A 259 9.44 -28.35 15.18
C SER A 259 10.58 -29.14 15.83
N PHE A 260 11.60 -28.48 16.38
CA PHE A 260 12.71 -29.14 17.06
C PHE A 260 12.27 -29.84 18.35
N ALA A 261 12.16 -31.18 18.29
CA ALA A 261 11.92 -32.02 19.46
C ALA A 261 13.23 -32.36 20.20
N VAL A 262 14.30 -32.62 19.45
CA VAL A 262 15.63 -33.00 19.97
C VAL A 262 16.66 -32.00 19.47
N PHE A 263 17.44 -31.43 20.38
CA PHE A 263 18.43 -30.40 20.06
C PHE A 263 19.87 -30.94 19.99
N THR A 264 20.13 -32.02 20.70
CA THR A 264 21.48 -32.58 20.92
C THR A 264 21.39 -34.07 21.23
N TYR A 265 22.48 -34.80 21.00
CA TYR A 265 22.64 -36.20 21.37
C TYR A 265 23.98 -36.41 22.10
N LYS A 266 24.09 -37.51 22.86
CA LYS A 266 25.38 -37.92 23.44
C LYS A 266 26.19 -38.55 22.31
N PRO A 267 27.39 -38.04 21.98
CA PRO A 267 28.27 -38.75 21.06
C PRO A 267 28.59 -40.13 21.66
N ASP A 268 28.69 -41.15 20.82
CA ASP A 268 29.14 -42.46 21.28
C ASP A 268 30.51 -42.29 21.93
N ASP A 269 30.70 -42.87 23.12
CA ASP A 269 32.00 -42.82 23.79
C ASP A 269 33.02 -43.45 22.82
N PRO A 270 34.15 -42.77 22.51
CA PRO A 270 35.18 -43.38 21.68
C PRO A 270 35.51 -44.73 22.32
N LEU A 271 35.53 -45.80 21.53
CA LEU A 271 35.87 -47.13 22.03
C LEU A 271 37.22 -47.00 22.74
N LEU A 272 37.19 -47.02 24.08
CA LEU A 272 38.37 -47.19 24.90
C LEU A 272 38.81 -48.62 24.62
N VAL A 273 39.64 -48.78 23.59
CA VAL A 273 40.40 -50.01 23.42
C VAL A 273 41.38 -50.01 24.57
N GLU A 274 41.07 -50.77 25.62
CA GLU A 274 42.08 -51.24 26.56
C GLU A 274 43.10 -51.98 25.70
N ILE A 275 44.23 -51.34 25.40
CA ILE A 275 45.37 -52.01 24.81
C ILE A 275 45.90 -52.89 25.95
N PRO A 276 45.81 -54.23 25.86
CA PRO A 276 46.43 -55.09 26.85
C PRO A 276 47.91 -54.76 26.82
N LEU A 277 48.44 -54.22 27.92
CA LEU A 277 49.88 -54.03 28.07
C LEU A 277 50.48 -55.43 28.18
N GLU A 278 50.96 -55.98 27.07
CA GLU A 278 51.93 -57.06 27.14
C GLU A 278 53.14 -56.54 27.93
N PRO A 279 53.65 -57.30 28.92
CA PRO A 279 54.86 -56.91 29.64
C PRO A 279 55.97 -56.61 28.61
N PRO A 280 56.56 -55.41 28.62
CA PRO A 280 57.63 -55.09 27.69
C PRO A 280 58.83 -55.97 28.02
N VAL A 281 59.04 -57.00 27.20
CA VAL A 281 60.11 -57.98 27.38
C VAL A 281 61.46 -57.27 27.33
N GLY A 282 62.20 -57.27 28.44
CA GLY A 282 63.51 -56.62 28.56
C GLY A 282 63.49 -55.24 29.23
N LEU A 283 62.34 -54.79 29.74
CA LEU A 283 62.17 -53.57 30.53
C LEU A 283 61.63 -53.84 31.95
N GLU A 284 61.59 -55.09 32.40
CA GLU A 284 61.10 -55.49 33.73
C GLU A 284 61.68 -54.65 34.88
N SER A 285 62.98 -54.30 34.82
CA SER A 285 63.63 -53.52 35.88
C SER A 285 63.15 -52.07 35.98
N SER A 286 62.76 -51.45 34.86
CA SER A 286 62.24 -50.07 34.85
C SER A 286 60.75 -50.02 35.20
N PHE A 287 60.02 -51.10 34.92
CA PHE A 287 58.61 -51.22 35.26
C PHE A 287 58.40 -51.41 36.76
N GLU A 288 59.20 -52.27 37.39
CA GLU A 288 59.26 -52.46 38.85
C GLU A 288 59.58 -51.16 39.60
N GLU A 289 60.52 -50.36 39.10
CA GLU A 289 60.93 -49.10 39.74
C GLU A 289 59.80 -48.04 39.73
N VAL A 290 59.02 -47.96 38.65
CA VAL A 290 57.86 -47.07 38.53
C VAL A 290 56.67 -47.57 39.38
N TRP A 291 56.49 -48.88 39.49
CA TRP A 291 55.40 -49.48 40.26
C TRP A 291 55.66 -49.42 41.78
N HIS A 292 56.88 -49.74 42.21
CA HIS A 292 57.29 -49.66 43.62
C HIS A 292 57.53 -48.24 44.11
N GLY A 293 57.90 -47.29 43.24
CA GLY A 293 58.04 -45.88 43.60
C GLY A 293 56.73 -45.19 44.05
N ARG A 294 55.57 -45.82 43.79
CA ARG A 294 54.25 -45.25 44.14
C ARG A 294 53.57 -45.95 45.32
N CYS A 295 54.04 -47.11 45.76
CA CYS A 295 53.54 -47.83 46.93
C CYS A 295 54.64 -47.95 47.99
N GLY A 296 54.88 -46.89 48.74
CA GLY A 296 55.83 -46.95 49.85
C GLY A 296 55.98 -45.66 50.63
N LYS A 297 54.96 -45.28 51.42
CA LYS A 297 55.11 -44.65 52.75
C LYS A 297 53.83 -44.86 53.57
N ASP A 298 53.56 -46.08 53.99
CA ASP A 298 52.76 -46.29 55.19
C ASP A 298 53.63 -45.94 56.40
N HIS A 299 53.29 -44.84 57.08
CA HIS A 299 53.92 -44.45 58.34
C HIS A 299 53.40 -45.33 59.48
N PRO A 300 54.27 -45.91 60.34
CA PRO A 300 53.82 -46.59 61.55
C PRO A 300 53.30 -45.56 62.57
N PRO A 301 52.33 -45.92 63.43
CA PRO A 301 51.79 -45.03 64.44
C PRO A 301 52.85 -44.75 65.52
N LYS A 302 53.10 -43.46 65.78
CA LYS A 302 53.92 -43.02 66.91
C LYS A 302 53.07 -43.08 68.19
N GLU A 303 53.34 -44.07 69.02
CA GLU A 303 53.16 -43.92 70.46
C GLU A 303 54.17 -42.91 70.99
N ASN A 304 53.74 -42.01 71.87
CA ASN A 304 54.65 -41.26 72.72
C ASN A 304 54.01 -41.08 74.12
N PRO A 305 54.84 -40.94 75.17
CA PRO A 305 54.53 -41.36 76.53
C PRO A 305 54.26 -40.21 77.51
N GLN A 306 53.71 -40.60 78.67
CA GLN A 306 53.37 -39.86 79.91
C GLN A 306 52.20 -38.89 79.85
#